data_AF-A0AAN6JZC4-F1
#
_entry.id   AF-A0AAN6JZC4-F1
#
_cell.length_a   1.000
_cell.length_b   1.000
_cell.length_c   1.000
_cell.angle_alpha   90.00
_cell.angle_beta   90.00
_cell.angle_gamma   90.00
#
_symmetry.space_group_name_H-M   'P 1'
#
loop_
_entity.id
_entity.type
_entity.pdbx_description
1 polymer ?
#
loop_
_entity_poly.entity_id
_entity_poly.type
_entity_poly.pdbx_seq_one_letter_code
_entity_poly.pdbx_strand_id
1 'polypeptide(L)'
;MAHMWTRRQSTEDTTVQALIGVPNIAYSLSFQPVPTIITLKAATRGGNSLGLTAANGSLFNLLLTVSWDTQADDALIDQQAKSLRSVGDDGEADGVVQ
;
A
#
# COMPACT_ATOMS: atom_id res chain seq x y z
N MET A 1 35.29 -20.84 -2.28
CA MET A 1 34.00 -20.87 -3.00
C MET A 1 33.11 -19.82 -2.37
N ALA A 2 32.83 -18.72 -3.06
CA ALA A 2 32.04 -17.62 -2.52
C ALA A 2 30.55 -17.87 -2.80
N HIS A 3 29.74 -18.02 -1.75
CA HIS A 3 28.29 -18.01 -1.85
C HIS A 3 27.85 -16.58 -2.24
N MET A 4 27.53 -16.42 -3.52
CA MET A 4 26.95 -15.21 -4.08
C MET A 4 25.47 -15.16 -3.68
N TRP A 5 25.16 -14.38 -2.65
CA TRP A 5 23.77 -14.06 -2.30
C TRP A 5 23.25 -13.04 -3.32
N THR A 6 22.48 -13.50 -4.30
CA THR A 6 21.75 -12.58 -5.19
C THR A 6 20.64 -11.93 -4.38
N ARG A 7 20.83 -10.67 -3.97
CA ARG A 7 19.75 -9.87 -3.37
C ARG A 7 18.70 -9.64 -4.45
N ARG A 8 17.55 -10.30 -4.33
CA ARG A 8 16.37 -9.99 -5.16
C ARG A 8 15.94 -8.57 -4.77
N GLN A 9 15.98 -7.62 -5.71
CA GLN A 9 15.37 -6.31 -5.47
C GLN A 9 13.87 -6.51 -5.40
N SER A 10 13.25 -5.96 -4.36
CA SER A 10 11.81 -5.99 -4.20
C SER A 10 11.18 -4.95 -5.13
N THR A 11 9.89 -5.08 -5.42
CA THR A 11 9.19 -4.12 -6.28
C THR A 11 9.15 -2.73 -5.61
N GLU A 12 9.12 -2.68 -4.28
CA GLU A 12 9.24 -1.45 -3.49
C GLU A 12 10.59 -0.78 -3.73
N ASP A 13 11.70 -1.52 -3.62
CA ASP A 13 13.04 -0.98 -3.92
C ASP A 13 13.09 -0.48 -5.37
N THR A 14 12.55 -1.24 -6.31
CA THR A 14 12.58 -0.89 -7.74
C THR A 14 11.80 0.40 -8.03
N THR A 15 10.60 0.55 -7.46
CA THR A 15 9.74 1.72 -7.69
C THR A 15 10.34 2.98 -7.07
N VAL A 16 10.89 2.90 -5.86
CA VAL A 16 11.58 4.04 -5.22
C VAL A 16 12.83 4.42 -6.01
N GLN A 17 13.63 3.44 -6.47
CA GLN A 17 14.83 3.71 -7.27
C GLN A 17 14.50 4.39 -8.61
N ALA A 18 13.36 4.07 -9.23
CA ALA A 18 12.93 4.74 -10.45
C ALA A 18 12.60 6.24 -10.27
N LEU A 19 12.36 6.69 -9.03
CA LEU A 19 11.95 8.05 -8.71
C LEU A 19 13.07 8.93 -8.15
N ILE A 20 14.31 8.42 -8.01
CA ILE A 20 15.43 9.18 -7.39
C ILE A 20 15.80 10.46 -8.15
N GLY A 21 15.46 10.54 -9.44
CA GLY A 21 15.74 11.68 -10.30
C GLY A 21 14.70 12.80 -10.20
N VAL A 22 13.55 12.55 -9.54
CA VAL A 22 12.47 13.54 -9.41
C VAL A 22 12.88 14.60 -8.39
N PRO A 23 13.01 15.88 -8.78
CA PRO A 23 13.41 16.94 -7.85
C PRO A 23 12.38 17.13 -6.73
N ASN A 24 12.85 17.37 -5.51
CA ASN A 24 12.03 17.68 -4.33
C ASN A 24 10.90 16.66 -4.03
N ILE A 25 11.06 15.41 -4.47
CA ILE A 25 10.10 14.38 -4.14
C ILE A 25 10.06 14.14 -2.63
N ALA A 26 8.86 14.16 -2.06
CA ALA A 26 8.63 13.96 -0.64
C ALA A 26 7.67 12.79 -0.42
N TYR A 27 7.97 11.99 0.60
CA TYR A 27 7.18 10.84 1.00
C TYR A 27 6.64 11.04 2.41
N SER A 28 5.40 10.63 2.63
CA SER A 28 4.79 10.54 3.96
C SER A 28 4.09 9.19 4.11
N LEU A 29 4.33 8.50 5.22
CA LEU A 29 3.66 7.26 5.57
C LEU A 29 2.93 7.44 6.89
N SER A 30 1.61 7.23 6.88
CA SER A 30 0.79 7.32 8.08
C SER A 30 0.13 5.99 8.42
N PHE A 31 0.13 5.68 9.71
CA PHE A 31 -0.52 4.51 10.30
C PHE A 31 -1.71 4.99 11.12
N GLN A 32 -2.90 4.67 10.64
CA GLN A 32 -4.14 5.07 11.29
C GLN A 32 -4.80 3.84 11.91
N PRO A 33 -4.77 3.69 13.24
CA PRO A 33 -5.39 2.54 13.87
C PRO A 33 -6.89 2.55 13.62
N VAL A 34 -7.42 1.38 13.30
CA VAL A 34 -8.85 1.09 13.17
C VAL A 34 -9.19 -0.01 14.18
N PRO A 35 -9.45 0.36 15.45
CA PRO A 35 -9.79 -0.62 16.47
C PRO A 35 -11.13 -1.28 16.16
N THR A 36 -11.30 -2.52 16.63
CA THR A 36 -12.49 -3.36 16.37
C THR A 36 -13.81 -2.69 16.75
N ILE A 37 -13.81 -1.76 17.71
CA ILE A 37 -15.01 -1.00 18.09
C ILE A 37 -15.63 -0.21 16.91
N ILE A 38 -14.82 0.20 15.94
CA ILE A 38 -15.27 0.92 14.75
C ILE A 38 -16.07 -0.02 13.83
N THR A 39 -15.52 -1.20 13.50
CA THR A 39 -16.19 -2.18 12.63
C THR A 39 -17.40 -2.82 13.32
N LEU A 40 -17.35 -3.02 14.64
CA LEU A 40 -18.50 -3.46 15.44
C LEU A 40 -19.68 -2.49 15.34
N LYS A 41 -19.42 -1.19 15.46
CA LYS A 41 -20.49 -0.17 15.32
C LYS A 41 -21.03 -0.10 13.90
N ALA A 42 -20.18 -0.26 12.88
CA ALA A 42 -20.61 -0.23 11.48
C ALA A 42 -21.63 -1.33 11.15
N ALA A 43 -21.49 -2.53 11.72
CA ALA A 43 -22.44 -3.64 11.50
C ALA A 43 -23.88 -3.27 11.86
N THR A 44 -24.09 -2.53 12.96
CA THR A 44 -25.44 -2.07 13.39
C THR A 44 -26.06 -1.00 12.50
N ARG A 45 -25.28 -0.44 11.55
CA ARG A 45 -25.67 0.67 10.67
C ARG A 45 -25.69 0.29 9.18
N GLY A 46 -25.77 -1.01 8.88
CA GLY A 46 -25.78 -1.53 7.51
C GLY A 46 -24.39 -1.83 6.94
N GLY A 47 -23.34 -1.86 7.76
CA GLY A 47 -21.97 -2.18 7.35
C GLY A 47 -21.13 -0.95 6.97
N ASN A 48 -19.94 -1.19 6.40
CA ASN A 48 -19.07 -0.16 5.83
C ASN A 48 -18.67 -0.54 4.40
N SER A 49 -18.24 0.46 3.62
CA SER A 49 -17.88 0.31 2.21
C SER A 49 -16.69 -0.62 1.95
N LEU A 50 -15.90 -0.92 2.97
CA LEU A 50 -14.74 -1.80 2.89
C LEU A 50 -15.08 -3.26 3.23
N GLY A 51 -16.35 -3.56 3.56
CA GLY A 51 -16.78 -4.92 3.92
C GLY A 51 -16.26 -5.41 5.28
N LEU A 52 -15.64 -4.53 6.08
CA LEU A 52 -15.00 -4.92 7.32
C LEU A 52 -16.02 -5.28 8.41
N THR A 53 -15.70 -6.27 9.22
CA THR A 53 -16.48 -6.75 10.36
C THR A 53 -15.62 -6.79 11.61
N ALA A 54 -16.23 -7.08 12.77
CA ALA A 54 -15.47 -7.28 14.00
C ALA A 54 -14.51 -8.49 13.91
N ALA A 55 -14.79 -9.46 13.04
CA ALA A 55 -13.94 -10.65 12.86
C ALA A 55 -12.57 -10.31 12.24
N ASN A 56 -12.45 -9.18 11.54
CA ASN A 56 -11.16 -8.70 11.02
C ASN A 56 -10.22 -8.17 12.12
N GLY A 57 -10.68 -8.06 13.38
CA GLY A 57 -9.84 -7.66 14.49
C GLY A 57 -9.50 -6.17 14.49
N SER A 58 -8.33 -5.83 15.01
CA SER A 58 -7.80 -4.46 14.98
C SER A 58 -6.92 -4.30 13.75
N LEU A 59 -7.17 -3.25 12.98
CA LEU A 59 -6.51 -3.00 11.71
C LEU A 59 -5.73 -1.69 11.77
N PHE A 60 -4.89 -1.46 10.76
CA PHE A 60 -4.34 -0.15 10.45
C PHE A 60 -4.71 0.20 9.02
N ASN A 61 -5.19 1.42 8.82
CA ASN A 61 -5.15 2.02 7.49
C ASN A 61 -3.74 2.57 7.27
N LEU A 62 -3.08 2.06 6.23
CA LEU A 62 -1.76 2.50 5.80
C LEU A 62 -1.93 3.45 4.63
N LEU A 63 -1.47 4.70 4.79
CA LEU A 63 -1.52 5.69 3.72
C LEU A 63 -0.11 6.17 3.40
N LEU A 64 0.37 5.78 2.21
CA LEU A 64 1.56 6.34 1.58
C LEU A 64 1.14 7.51 0.69
N THR A 65 1.78 8.66 0.88
CA THR A 65 1.60 9.85 0.06
C THR A 65 2.94 10.25 -0.55
N VAL A 66 2.92 10.57 -1.84
CA VAL A 66 4.06 11.10 -2.58
C VAL A 66 3.68 12.50 -3.06
N SER A 67 4.59 13.45 -2.95
CA SER A 67 4.42 14.82 -3.46
C SER A 67 5.65 15.22 -4.27
N TRP A 68 5.42 15.92 -5.37
CA TRP A 68 6.44 16.36 -6.31
C TRP A 68 6.01 17.70 -6.93
N ASP A 69 6.97 18.44 -7.49
CA ASP A 69 6.74 19.83 -7.89
C ASP A 69 6.21 19.98 -9.33
N THR A 70 6.63 19.09 -10.24
CA THR A 70 6.48 19.33 -11.68
C THR A 70 5.50 18.36 -12.33
N GLN A 71 4.62 18.91 -13.16
CA GLN A 71 3.67 18.12 -13.94
C GLN A 71 4.36 17.17 -14.94
N ALA A 72 5.61 17.47 -15.33
CA ALA A 72 6.37 16.64 -16.26
C ALA A 72 6.65 15.24 -15.70
N ASP A 73 6.66 15.09 -14.37
CA ASP A 73 6.92 13.82 -13.68
C ASP A 73 5.64 13.02 -13.41
N ASP A 74 4.44 13.57 -13.66
CA ASP A 74 3.16 12.95 -13.32
C ASP A 74 3.02 11.51 -13.84
N ALA A 75 3.36 11.30 -15.12
CA ALA A 75 3.22 9.99 -15.75
C ALA A 75 4.17 8.95 -15.14
N LEU A 76 5.38 9.37 -14.79
CA LEU A 76 6.36 8.51 -14.12
C LEU A 76 5.88 8.15 -12.71
N ILE A 77 5.42 9.15 -11.93
CA ILE A 77 4.92 8.94 -10.58
C ILE A 77 3.70 8.02 -10.56
N ASP A 78 2.72 8.27 -11.43
CA ASP A 78 1.51 7.44 -11.55
C ASP A 78 1.84 5.99 -11.93
N GLN A 79 2.78 5.79 -12.85
CA GLN A 79 3.25 4.46 -13.22
C GLN A 79 3.88 3.73 -12.02
N GLN A 80 4.80 4.37 -11.30
CA GLN A 80 5.47 3.73 -10.16
C GLN A 80 4.51 3.49 -8.99
N ALA A 81 3.57 4.41 -8.73
CA ALA A 81 2.53 4.23 -7.73
C ALA A 81 1.63 3.01 -8.04
N LYS A 82 1.27 2.81 -9.31
CA LYS A 82 0.52 1.62 -9.74
C LYS A 82 1.32 0.33 -9.60
N SER A 83 2.60 0.35 -9.96
CA SER A 83 3.50 -0.80 -9.75
C SER A 83 3.63 -1.15 -8.27
N LEU A 84 3.80 -0.15 -7.40
CA LEU A 84 3.85 -0.36 -5.95
C LEU A 84 2.54 -0.93 -5.42
N ARG A 85 1.38 -0.44 -5.90
CA ARG A 85 0.07 -0.94 -5.48
C ARG A 85 -0.14 -2.42 -5.83
N SER A 86 0.37 -2.87 -6.97
CA SER A 86 0.24 -4.30 -7.35
C SER A 86 0.97 -5.26 -6.41
N VAL A 87 1.89 -4.76 -5.56
CA VAL A 87 2.52 -5.52 -4.47
C VAL A 87 1.62 -5.66 -3.24
N GLY A 88 0.52 -4.91 -3.15
CA GLY A 88 -0.49 -5.08 -2.11
C GLY A 88 -1.61 -6.02 -2.53
N ASP A 89 -1.84 -6.18 -3.84
CA ASP A 89 -2.93 -6.98 -4.40
C ASP A 89 -2.57 -8.48 -4.52
N ASP A 90 -1.31 -8.86 -4.30
CA ASP A 90 -0.86 -10.27 -4.21
C ASP A 90 -1.10 -10.89 -2.81
N GLY A 91 -1.65 -10.10 -1.89
CA GLY A 91 -1.87 -10.43 -0.49
C GLY A 91 -3.32 -10.76 -0.07
N GLU A 92 -4.20 -11.29 -0.93
CA GLU A 92 -5.44 -11.95 -0.47
C GLU A 92 -6.03 -12.92 -1.51
N ALA A 93 -5.60 -14.18 -1.45
CA ALA A 93 -6.39 -15.32 -1.93
C ALA A 93 -6.34 -16.40 -0.84
N ASP A 94 -7.01 -16.15 0.29
CA ASP A 94 -7.45 -17.23 1.16
C ASP A 94 -8.91 -17.56 0.84
N GLY A 95 -9.17 -18.84 0.61
CA GLY A 95 -10.21 -19.31 -0.29
C GLY A 95 -11.64 -19.15 0.22
N VAL A 96 -12.54 -18.80 -0.70
CA VAL A 96 -13.89 -19.36 -0.76
C VAL A 96 -14.22 -19.60 -2.23
N VAL A 97 -14.10 -20.85 -2.66
CA VAL A 97 -14.81 -21.37 -3.83
C VAL A 97 -16.32 -21.27 -3.53
N GLN A 98 -17.06 -20.61 -4.42
CA GLN A 98 -18.48 -20.93 -4.63
C GLN A 98 -18.58 -21.96 -5.76
#